data_AF-A0ABD3E6U9-F1
#
_entry.id   AF-A0ABD3E6U9-F1
#
_cell.length_a   1.000
_cell.length_b   1.000
_cell.length_c   1.000
_cell.angle_alpha   90.00
_cell.angle_beta   90.00
_cell.angle_gamma   90.00
#
_symmetry.space_group_name_H-M   'P 1'
#
loop_
_entity.id
_entity.type
_entity.pdbx_description
1 polymer ?
#
loop_
_entity_poly.entity_id
_entity_poly.type
_entity_poly.pdbx_seq_one_letter_code
_entity_poly.pdbx_strand_id
1 'polypeptide(L)'
;MWSINVFMNKLMKAYEEKFEVSFRDHLNLTEDRSVLSHFVELCCTTSIWTVDLAYLLQKFAVRFTYCTVTLGANPDFCVETFYKDQLPNDLVRVNMLFREAREAGIDIECRSLSATEISGLILSGKYVAIALVDQFKLSNSGLEDVCVSDFYGGNPGYTGHYVVICGYDAVTNEFEIRDPASSETREGLFMVFGASPQIFWYR
;
A
#
# COMPACT_ATOMS: atom_id res chain seq x y z
N MET A 1 -3.79 -4.91 -13.34
CA MET A 1 -4.53 -4.60 -12.10
C MET A 1 -4.37 -5.79 -11.16
N TRP A 2 -3.96 -5.55 -9.91
CA TRP A 2 -3.75 -6.61 -8.91
C TRP A 2 -5.06 -6.94 -8.20
N SER A 3 -5.15 -8.13 -7.58
CA SER A 3 -6.28 -8.50 -6.72
C SER A 3 -5.89 -8.44 -5.25
N ILE A 4 -6.85 -8.15 -4.37
CA ILE A 4 -6.60 -8.09 -2.92
C ILE A 4 -5.93 -9.36 -2.39
N ASN A 5 -6.25 -10.52 -2.97
CA ASN A 5 -5.62 -11.79 -2.62
C ASN A 5 -4.13 -11.82 -2.93
N VAL A 6 -3.74 -11.31 -4.10
CA VAL A 6 -2.32 -11.25 -4.49
C VAL A 6 -1.57 -10.29 -3.58
N PHE A 7 -2.13 -9.11 -3.30
CA PHE A 7 -1.52 -8.13 -2.40
C PHE A 7 -1.38 -8.67 -0.98
N MET A 8 -2.47 -9.18 -0.40
CA MET A 8 -2.45 -9.74 0.94
C MET A 8 -1.49 -10.92 1.03
N ASN A 9 -1.43 -11.81 0.04
CA ASN A 9 -0.43 -12.89 0.03
C ASN A 9 1.01 -12.37 0.04
N LYS A 10 1.33 -11.33 -0.74
CA LYS A 10 2.68 -10.73 -0.72
C LYS A 10 3.00 -10.07 0.61
N LEU A 11 2.01 -9.42 1.22
CA LEU A 11 2.12 -8.81 2.54
C LEU A 11 2.33 -9.84 3.65
N MET A 12 1.55 -10.92 3.65
CA MET A 12 1.68 -12.02 4.61
C MET A 12 3.06 -12.68 4.51
N LYS A 13 3.54 -12.96 3.29
CA LYS A 13 4.89 -13.50 3.11
C LYS A 13 5.97 -12.55 3.61
N ALA A 14 5.85 -11.25 3.31
CA ALA A 14 6.78 -10.24 3.82
C ALA A 14 6.82 -10.21 5.35
N TYR A 15 5.65 -10.34 5.99
CA TYR A 15 5.54 -10.43 7.43
C TYR A 15 6.20 -11.70 7.98
N GLU A 16 5.86 -12.87 7.43
CA GLU A 16 6.38 -14.17 7.89
C GLU A 16 7.90 -14.25 7.79
N GLU A 17 8.46 -13.76 6.68
CA GLU A 17 9.91 -13.73 6.46
C GLU A 17 10.60 -12.73 7.39
N LYS A 18 9.98 -11.59 7.70
CA LYS A 18 10.56 -10.55 8.55
C LYS A 18 10.56 -10.93 10.03
N PHE A 19 9.48 -11.54 10.50
CA PHE A 19 9.25 -11.77 11.92
C PHE A 19 9.49 -13.22 12.37
N GLU A 20 9.78 -14.13 11.44
CA GLU A 20 9.92 -15.57 11.70
C GLU A 20 8.70 -16.17 12.44
N VAL A 21 7.53 -15.57 12.25
CA VAL A 21 6.27 -15.96 12.89
C VAL A 21 5.22 -16.12 11.81
N SER A 22 4.44 -17.21 11.91
CA SER A 22 3.26 -17.44 11.06
C SER A 22 2.28 -16.29 11.22
N PHE A 23 2.02 -15.55 10.14
CA PHE A 23 1.01 -14.50 10.15
C PHE A 23 -0.36 -15.12 10.43
N ARG A 24 -0.59 -16.34 9.96
CA ARG A 24 -1.85 -17.10 10.16
C ARG A 24 -2.14 -17.36 11.64
N ASP A 25 -1.11 -17.60 12.44
CA ASP A 25 -1.25 -17.80 13.89
C ASP A 25 -1.74 -16.51 14.56
N HIS A 26 -1.25 -15.36 14.08
CA HIS A 26 -1.70 -14.04 14.53
C HIS A 26 -3.16 -13.76 14.14
N LEU A 27 -3.59 -14.27 12.99
CA LEU A 27 -4.98 -14.15 12.51
C LEU A 27 -5.95 -15.15 13.15
N ASN A 28 -5.48 -16.13 13.93
CA ASN A 28 -6.26 -17.29 14.40
C ASN A 28 -6.96 -18.07 13.27
N LEU A 29 -6.33 -18.22 12.11
CA LEU A 29 -6.92 -18.91 10.95
C LEU A 29 -6.33 -20.31 10.74
N THR A 30 -7.17 -21.30 10.46
CA THR A 30 -6.78 -22.73 10.45
C THR A 30 -6.56 -23.36 9.06
N GLU A 31 -6.95 -22.73 7.94
CA GLU A 31 -6.77 -23.32 6.59
C GLU A 31 -6.42 -22.31 5.47
N ASP A 32 -5.46 -22.67 4.61
CA ASP A 32 -4.75 -21.80 3.65
C ASP A 32 -5.63 -21.22 2.52
N ARG A 33 -6.59 -22.01 1.99
CA ARG A 33 -7.55 -21.52 0.98
C ARG A 33 -8.65 -20.63 1.57
N SER A 34 -8.86 -20.67 2.88
CA SER A 34 -9.93 -19.92 3.55
C SER A 34 -9.55 -18.46 3.86
N VAL A 35 -8.26 -18.15 4.01
CA VAL A 35 -7.79 -16.82 4.43
C VAL A 35 -7.92 -15.80 3.30
N LEU A 36 -7.49 -16.17 2.09
CA LEU A 36 -7.59 -15.28 0.94
C LEU A 36 -9.05 -15.06 0.53
N SER A 37 -9.90 -16.10 0.54
CA SER A 37 -11.34 -15.91 0.31
C SER A 37 -11.97 -15.00 1.36
N HIS A 38 -11.58 -15.15 2.64
CA HIS A 38 -12.04 -14.25 3.70
C HIS A 38 -11.62 -12.80 3.46
N PHE A 39 -10.42 -12.51 2.94
CA PHE A 39 -10.05 -11.11 2.63
C PHE A 39 -10.95 -10.50 1.56
N VAL A 40 -11.33 -11.25 0.53
CA VAL A 40 -12.29 -10.78 -0.49
C VAL A 40 -13.66 -10.55 0.11
N GLU A 41 -14.15 -11.49 0.92
CA GLU A 41 -15.47 -11.38 1.56
C GLU A 41 -15.54 -10.21 2.54
N LEU A 42 -14.44 -9.92 3.26
CA LEU A 42 -14.37 -8.82 4.22
C LEU A 42 -14.09 -7.47 3.58
N CYS A 43 -13.36 -7.44 2.46
CA CYS A 43 -13.10 -6.25 1.67
C CYS A 43 -14.20 -6.13 0.61
N CYS A 44 -15.38 -5.66 1.03
CA CYS A 44 -16.61 -5.58 0.23
C CYS A 44 -16.56 -4.57 -0.95
N THR A 45 -15.40 -4.33 -1.56
CA THR A 45 -15.19 -3.38 -2.66
C THR A 45 -14.06 -3.85 -3.58
N THR A 46 -14.17 -3.52 -4.86
CA THR A 46 -13.09 -3.69 -5.85
C THR A 46 -12.30 -2.39 -6.06
N SER A 47 -12.82 -1.25 -5.60
CA SER A 47 -12.12 0.04 -5.56
C SER A 47 -11.53 0.26 -4.16
N ILE A 48 -10.33 -0.29 -3.97
CA ILE A 48 -9.68 -0.39 -2.67
C ILE A 48 -8.91 0.88 -2.35
N TRP A 49 -9.33 1.55 -1.27
CA TRP A 49 -8.62 2.67 -0.67
C TRP A 49 -7.82 2.19 0.54
N THR A 50 -6.85 2.99 0.96
CA THR A 50 -5.95 2.58 2.05
C THR A 50 -6.67 2.46 3.37
N VAL A 51 -7.73 3.24 3.57
CA VAL A 51 -8.62 3.08 4.72
C VAL A 51 -9.36 1.74 4.70
N ASP A 52 -9.72 1.20 3.53
CA ASP A 52 -10.31 -0.15 3.44
C ASP A 52 -9.31 -1.22 3.92
N LEU A 53 -8.04 -1.06 3.55
CA LEU A 53 -6.96 -1.93 4.05
C LEU A 53 -6.81 -1.79 5.57
N ALA A 54 -6.77 -0.57 6.12
CA ALA A 54 -6.67 -0.36 7.57
C ALA A 54 -7.81 -1.07 8.33
N TYR A 55 -9.05 -0.97 7.85
CA TYR A 55 -10.19 -1.68 8.45
C TYR A 55 -10.06 -3.20 8.31
N LEU A 56 -9.59 -3.69 7.17
CA LEU A 56 -9.34 -5.12 6.98
C LEU A 56 -8.34 -5.63 8.04
N LEU A 57 -7.24 -4.91 8.24
CA LEU A 57 -6.19 -5.28 9.18
C LEU A 57 -6.61 -5.18 10.64
N GLN A 58 -7.41 -4.16 10.96
CA GLN A 58 -8.01 -4.01 12.28
C GLN A 58 -8.90 -5.20 12.65
N LYS A 59 -9.71 -5.72 11.70
CA LYS A 59 -10.55 -6.92 11.93
C LYS A 59 -9.73 -8.15 12.31
N PHE A 60 -8.48 -8.19 11.86
CA PHE A 60 -7.54 -9.26 12.13
C PHE A 60 -6.61 -8.99 13.32
N ALA A 61 -6.88 -7.94 14.10
CA ALA A 61 -6.08 -7.53 15.26
C ALA A 61 -4.59 -7.33 14.92
N VAL A 62 -4.29 -6.94 13.68
CA VAL A 62 -2.95 -6.54 13.26
C VAL A 62 -2.69 -5.15 13.85
N ARG A 63 -1.53 -4.97 14.49
CA ARG A 63 -1.10 -3.67 14.99
C ARG A 63 -0.43 -2.89 13.88
N PHE A 64 -0.89 -1.66 13.66
CA PHE A 64 -0.35 -0.80 12.63
C PHE A 64 -0.46 0.69 13.00
N THR A 65 0.35 1.49 12.33
CA THR A 65 0.31 2.95 12.29
C THR A 65 -0.13 3.36 10.89
N TYR A 66 -1.15 4.21 10.79
CA TYR A 66 -1.63 4.72 9.50
C TYR A 66 -1.30 6.20 9.37
N CYS A 67 -0.34 6.54 8.51
CA CYS A 67 -0.01 7.92 8.16
C CYS A 67 -0.55 8.31 6.78
N THR A 68 -1.11 9.51 6.66
CA THR A 68 -1.62 10.09 5.40
C THR A 68 -1.48 11.60 5.38
N VAL A 69 -1.32 12.23 4.21
CA VAL A 69 -1.41 13.71 4.10
C VAL A 69 -2.83 14.19 3.77
N THR A 70 -3.76 13.27 3.51
CA THR A 70 -5.17 13.57 3.25
C THR A 70 -6.06 12.70 4.14
N LEU A 71 -6.94 13.33 4.90
CA LEU A 71 -8.04 12.65 5.59
C LEU A 71 -9.25 12.59 4.65
N GLY A 72 -9.70 11.38 4.31
CA GLY A 72 -10.74 11.17 3.31
C GLY A 72 -10.20 11.00 1.89
N ALA A 73 -11.12 10.91 0.93
CA ALA A 73 -10.77 10.90 -0.48
C ALA A 73 -10.50 12.34 -0.95
N ASN A 74 -9.34 12.59 -1.56
CA ASN A 74 -9.02 13.90 -2.11
C ASN A 74 -9.83 14.14 -3.41
N PRO A 75 -10.76 15.11 -3.44
CA PRO A 75 -11.58 15.37 -4.62
C PRO A 75 -10.77 15.89 -5.82
N ASP A 76 -9.57 16.43 -5.60
CA ASP A 76 -8.73 16.97 -6.68
C ASP A 76 -8.28 15.89 -7.67
N PHE A 77 -8.28 14.62 -7.26
CA PHE A 77 -8.00 13.51 -8.18
C PHE A 77 -9.14 13.23 -9.16
N CYS A 78 -10.27 13.94 -9.11
CA CYS A 78 -11.36 13.78 -10.09
C CYS A 78 -10.95 14.07 -11.53
N VAL A 79 -9.87 14.82 -11.75
CA VAL A 79 -9.32 15.11 -13.07
C VAL A 79 -8.40 14.00 -13.60
N GLU A 80 -7.92 13.11 -12.72
CA GLU A 80 -7.07 12.00 -13.10
C GLU A 80 -7.90 10.90 -13.76
N THR A 81 -7.49 10.46 -14.94
CA THR A 81 -8.22 9.44 -15.72
C THR A 81 -8.43 8.14 -14.94
N PHE A 82 -7.49 7.82 -14.04
CA PHE A 82 -7.58 6.64 -13.18
C PHE A 82 -8.70 6.74 -12.13
N TYR A 83 -8.97 7.93 -11.60
CA TYR A 83 -9.90 8.14 -10.49
C TYR A 83 -11.26 8.70 -10.93
N LYS A 84 -11.34 9.42 -12.05
CA LYS A 84 -12.51 10.23 -12.46
C LYS A 84 -13.85 9.49 -12.40
N ASP A 85 -13.89 8.21 -12.78
CA ASP A 85 -15.13 7.45 -12.91
C ASP A 85 -15.59 6.82 -11.59
N GLN A 86 -14.65 6.43 -10.72
CA GLN A 86 -14.94 5.74 -9.45
C GLN A 86 -14.97 6.68 -8.25
N LEU A 87 -14.20 7.78 -8.28
CA LEU A 87 -14.07 8.71 -7.15
C LEU A 87 -15.42 9.24 -6.65
N PRO A 88 -16.40 9.63 -7.51
CA PRO A 88 -17.71 10.08 -7.02
C PRO A 88 -18.47 9.00 -6.22
N ASN A 89 -18.34 7.73 -6.63
CA ASN A 89 -18.97 6.60 -5.95
C ASN A 89 -18.26 6.25 -4.63
N ASP A 90 -16.93 6.44 -4.60
CA ASP A 90 -16.10 6.14 -3.44
C ASP A 90 -16.12 7.23 -2.37
N LEU A 91 -16.35 8.49 -2.76
CA LEU A 91 -16.21 9.67 -1.90
C LEU A 91 -16.99 9.52 -0.59
N VAL A 92 -18.27 9.12 -0.68
CA VAL A 92 -19.13 8.96 0.51
C VAL A 92 -18.61 7.86 1.43
N ARG A 93 -18.27 6.70 0.85
CA ARG A 93 -17.76 5.53 1.60
C ARG A 93 -16.42 5.82 2.27
N VAL A 94 -15.46 6.35 1.52
CA VAL A 94 -14.11 6.63 2.02
C VAL A 94 -14.18 7.67 3.14
N ASN A 95 -14.92 8.77 2.93
CA ASN A 95 -15.05 9.81 3.96
C ASN A 95 -15.78 9.32 5.23
N MET A 96 -16.73 8.38 5.09
CA MET A 96 -17.37 7.72 6.23
C MET A 96 -16.36 6.87 7.00
N LEU A 97 -15.58 6.02 6.32
CA LEU A 97 -14.55 5.19 6.96
C LEU A 97 -13.51 6.02 7.70
N PHE A 98 -13.05 7.14 7.14
CA PHE A 98 -12.13 8.03 7.85
C PHE A 98 -12.74 8.66 9.11
N ARG A 99 -14.04 9.00 9.07
CA ARG A 99 -14.76 9.58 10.22
C ARG A 99 -14.94 8.57 11.35
N GLU A 100 -15.22 7.31 11.01
CA GLU A 100 -15.51 6.25 11.96
C GLU A 100 -14.24 5.50 12.44
N ALA A 101 -13.09 5.72 11.78
CA ALA A 101 -11.85 5.00 12.03
C ALA A 101 -11.45 4.96 13.52
N ARG A 102 -11.51 6.10 14.19
CA ARG A 102 -11.14 6.22 15.60
C ARG A 102 -12.04 5.38 16.51
N GLU A 103 -13.35 5.37 16.25
CA GLU A 103 -14.32 4.56 17.00
C GLU A 103 -14.13 3.06 16.71
N ALA A 104 -13.66 2.72 15.51
CA ALA A 104 -13.25 1.36 15.14
C ALA A 104 -11.87 0.94 15.70
N GLY A 105 -11.21 1.78 16.49
CA GLY A 105 -9.89 1.50 17.07
C GLY A 105 -8.70 1.71 16.12
N ILE A 106 -8.92 2.42 15.01
CA ILE A 106 -7.89 2.73 14.01
C ILE A 106 -7.43 4.17 14.24
N ASP A 107 -6.16 4.33 14.63
CA ASP A 107 -5.55 5.64 14.76
C ASP A 107 -4.93 6.09 13.43
N ILE A 108 -5.26 7.30 12.99
CA ILE A 108 -4.82 7.86 11.71
C ILE A 108 -4.06 9.16 11.97
N GLU A 109 -2.78 9.16 11.61
CA GLU A 109 -1.91 10.32 11.69
C GLU A 109 -1.96 11.11 10.37
N CYS A 110 -2.47 12.35 10.42
CA CYS A 110 -2.44 13.25 9.28
C CYS A 110 -1.05 13.91 9.14
N ARG A 111 -0.06 13.17 8.64
CA ARG A 111 1.30 13.67 8.41
C ARG A 111 1.98 13.00 7.22
N SER A 112 2.98 13.68 6.67
CA SER A 112 3.94 13.10 5.73
C SER A 112 5.04 12.36 6.46
N LEU A 113 5.62 11.37 5.79
CA LEU A 113 6.79 10.62 6.21
C LEU A 113 7.90 10.76 5.17
N SER A 114 9.10 11.10 5.63
CA SER A 114 10.30 11.17 4.79
C SER A 114 10.88 9.78 4.52
N ALA A 115 11.64 9.64 3.42
CA ALA A 115 12.35 8.40 3.12
C ALA A 115 13.27 7.95 4.26
N THR A 116 13.88 8.90 4.99
CA THR A 116 14.74 8.61 6.15
C THR A 116 13.97 8.07 7.34
N GLU A 117 12.78 8.60 7.64
CA GLU A 117 11.93 8.03 8.69
C GLU A 117 11.53 6.60 8.34
N ILE A 118 11.17 6.37 7.09
CA ILE A 118 10.69 5.07 6.59
C ILE A 118 11.82 4.05 6.59
N SER A 119 13.01 4.41 6.11
CA SER A 119 14.17 3.53 6.17
C SER A 119 14.54 3.21 7.62
N GLY A 120 14.47 4.16 8.54
CA GLY A 120 14.66 3.93 9.98
C GLY A 120 13.65 2.93 10.56
N LEU A 121 12.38 3.03 10.19
CA LEU A 121 11.34 2.08 10.60
C LEU A 121 11.62 0.66 10.05
N ILE A 122 11.95 0.55 8.76
CA ILE A 122 12.22 -0.75 8.13
C ILE A 122 13.50 -1.40 8.68
N LEU A 123 14.56 -0.61 8.90
CA LEU A 123 15.84 -1.05 9.48
C LEU A 123 15.72 -1.45 10.95
N SER A 124 14.72 -0.93 11.68
CA SER A 124 14.49 -1.36 13.07
C SER A 124 14.10 -2.84 13.19
N GLY A 125 13.75 -3.49 12.08
CA GLY A 125 13.29 -4.88 12.04
C GLY A 125 11.89 -5.09 12.59
N LYS A 126 11.21 -4.02 13.06
CA LYS A 126 9.88 -4.09 13.67
C LYS A 126 8.74 -3.88 12.70
N TYR A 127 9.04 -3.42 11.48
CA TYR A 127 8.04 -2.96 10.53
C TYR A 127 8.16 -3.58 9.15
N VAL A 128 6.99 -3.81 8.56
CA VAL A 128 6.73 -3.90 7.11
C VAL A 128 5.81 -2.73 6.78
N ALA A 129 5.90 -2.17 5.57
CA ALA A 129 5.07 -1.04 5.16
C ALA A 129 4.24 -1.34 3.91
N ILE A 130 3.07 -0.74 3.83
CA ILE A 130 2.25 -0.62 2.62
C ILE A 130 2.38 0.83 2.16
N ALA A 131 2.78 1.01 0.90
CA ALA A 131 2.91 2.33 0.29
C ALA A 131 1.97 2.45 -0.91
N LEU A 132 1.24 3.57 -1.00
CA LEU A 132 0.61 4.00 -2.24
C LEU A 132 1.59 4.85 -3.04
N VAL A 133 1.74 4.51 -4.31
CA VAL A 133 2.77 5.06 -5.18
C VAL A 133 2.22 5.35 -6.57
N ASP A 134 2.96 6.12 -7.36
CA ASP A 134 2.64 6.35 -8.76
C ASP A 134 3.16 5.19 -9.62
N GLN A 135 2.25 4.43 -10.23
CA GLN A 135 2.56 3.26 -11.04
C GLN A 135 3.48 3.59 -12.23
N PHE A 136 3.36 4.79 -12.82
CA PHE A 136 4.21 5.17 -13.95
C PHE A 136 5.66 5.39 -13.52
N LYS A 137 5.86 6.02 -12.35
CA LYS A 137 7.20 6.22 -11.79
C LYS A 137 7.84 4.90 -11.38
N LEU A 138 7.05 4.00 -10.79
CA LEU A 138 7.46 2.63 -10.45
C LEU A 138 7.92 1.87 -11.70
N SER A 139 7.18 1.96 -12.80
CA SER A 139 7.49 1.18 -14.02
C SER A 139 8.75 1.67 -14.74
N ASN A 140 9.10 2.95 -14.57
CA ASN A 140 10.20 3.60 -15.29
C ASN A 140 11.50 3.68 -14.48
N SER A 141 11.50 3.33 -13.19
CA SER A 141 12.70 3.41 -12.34
C SER A 141 13.74 2.31 -12.61
N GLY A 142 13.46 1.36 -13.50
CA GLY A 142 14.42 0.31 -13.94
C GLY A 142 15.01 0.52 -15.34
N LEU A 143 14.67 1.61 -16.03
CA LEU A 143 15.19 1.93 -17.35
C LEU A 143 16.08 3.18 -17.24
N GLU A 144 17.34 2.99 -16.87
CA GLU A 144 18.38 3.92 -17.32
C GLU A 144 18.57 3.72 -18.83
N ASP A 145 18.30 4.79 -19.58
CA ASP A 145 18.74 5.02 -20.97
C ASP A 145 18.11 4.18 -22.10
N VAL A 146 16.85 4.48 -22.46
CA VAL A 146 16.47 4.55 -23.88
C VAL A 146 15.49 5.72 -24.06
N CYS A 147 15.99 6.83 -24.59
CA CYS A 147 15.15 7.92 -25.07
C CYS A 147 14.38 7.46 -26.31
N VAL A 148 13.14 7.00 -26.12
CA VAL A 148 12.12 7.04 -27.18
C VAL A 148 11.18 8.19 -26.84
N SER A 149 11.64 9.41 -27.12
CA SER A 149 10.72 10.50 -27.42
C SER A 149 9.91 10.06 -28.64
N ASP A 150 8.58 10.00 -28.53
CA ASP A 150 7.67 10.20 -29.67
C ASP A 150 6.17 10.28 -29.25
N PHE A 151 5.65 11.52 -29.29
CA PHE A 151 4.30 11.93 -29.74
C PHE A 151 3.02 11.86 -28.86
N TYR A 152 3.07 11.94 -27.53
CA TYR A 152 1.95 12.52 -26.75
C TYR A 152 2.48 13.37 -25.58
N GLY A 153 2.56 14.69 -25.78
CA GLY A 153 2.95 15.66 -24.77
C GLY A 153 1.87 15.85 -23.70
N GLY A 154 1.69 14.86 -22.84
CA GLY A 154 0.85 14.93 -21.63
C GLY A 154 1.58 14.29 -20.46
N ASN A 155 1.53 14.94 -19.30
CA ASN A 155 1.86 14.27 -18.04
C ASN A 155 0.89 13.07 -17.92
N PRO A 156 1.35 11.81 -17.78
CA PRO A 156 0.50 10.62 -17.86
C PRO A 156 -0.58 10.51 -16.77
N GLY A 157 -0.67 11.50 -15.89
CA GLY A 157 -1.60 11.54 -14.77
C GLY A 157 -1.14 10.62 -13.65
N TYR A 158 -1.59 10.92 -12.44
CA TYR A 158 -1.29 10.08 -11.29
C TYR A 158 -2.12 8.79 -11.32
N THR A 159 -1.43 7.65 -11.31
CA THR A 159 -2.06 6.33 -11.19
C THR A 159 -1.60 5.66 -9.90
N GLY A 160 -2.48 5.62 -8.91
CA GLY A 160 -2.17 5.03 -7.61
C GLY A 160 -2.00 3.52 -7.69
N HIS A 161 -0.95 3.00 -7.07
CA HIS A 161 -0.64 1.59 -6.99
C HIS A 161 -0.05 1.22 -5.63
N TYR A 162 -0.46 0.09 -5.06
CA TYR A 162 0.01 -0.34 -3.76
C TYR A 162 1.18 -1.31 -3.88
N VAL A 163 2.21 -1.08 -3.09
CA VAL A 163 3.36 -1.98 -2.94
C VAL A 163 3.61 -2.28 -1.46
N VAL A 164 4.25 -3.42 -1.20
CA VAL A 164 4.73 -3.76 0.15
C VAL A 164 6.23 -3.47 0.21
N ILE A 165 6.68 -2.72 1.23
CA ILE A 165 8.10 -2.48 1.51
C ILE A 165 8.52 -3.41 2.66
N CYS A 166 9.48 -4.29 2.41
CA CYS A 166 9.93 -5.31 3.38
C CYS A 166 11.40 -5.17 3.79
N GLY A 167 12.19 -4.42 3.02
CA GLY A 167 13.61 -4.23 3.26
C GLY A 167 14.09 -2.85 2.83
N TYR A 168 15.28 -2.50 3.29
CA TYR A 168 16.01 -1.31 2.90
C TYR A 168 17.49 -1.62 2.89
N ASP A 169 18.15 -1.41 1.74
CA ASP A 169 19.58 -1.52 1.56
C ASP A 169 20.22 -0.14 1.79
N ALA A 170 20.99 -0.02 2.87
CA ALA A 170 21.67 1.21 3.22
C ALA A 170 22.91 1.51 2.35
N VAL A 171 23.45 0.51 1.63
CA VAL A 171 24.59 0.67 0.73
C VAL A 171 24.15 1.34 -0.55
N THR A 172 23.08 0.84 -1.16
CA THR A 172 22.56 1.41 -2.40
C THR A 172 21.56 2.56 -2.13
N ASN A 173 21.05 2.69 -0.90
CA ASN A 173 20.00 3.62 -0.47
C ASN A 173 18.63 3.31 -1.11
N GLU A 174 18.24 2.05 -0.97
CA GLU A 174 17.25 1.41 -1.83
C GLU A 174 16.20 0.64 -1.03
N PHE A 175 14.91 0.77 -1.37
CA PHE A 175 13.86 -0.03 -0.73
C PHE A 175 13.63 -1.34 -1.49
N GLU A 176 13.55 -2.42 -0.73
CA GLU A 176 13.10 -3.72 -1.24
C GLU A 176 11.57 -3.75 -1.20
N ILE A 177 10.96 -3.95 -2.38
CA ILE A 177 9.51 -3.93 -2.53
C ILE A 177 8.95 -5.22 -3.10
N ARG A 178 7.70 -5.54 -2.75
CA ARG A 178 6.89 -6.59 -3.38
C ARG A 178 5.73 -5.93 -4.08
N ASP A 179 5.83 -5.85 -5.40
CA ASP A 179 4.79 -5.30 -6.27
C ASP A 179 3.73 -6.38 -6.59
N PRO A 180 2.46 -6.24 -6.17
CA PRO A 180 1.36 -7.16 -6.52
C PRO A 180 1.10 -7.32 -8.02
N ALA A 181 1.47 -6.35 -8.86
CA ALA A 181 1.33 -6.40 -10.31
C ALA A 181 2.50 -7.14 -11.00
N SER A 182 3.60 -7.42 -10.29
CA SER A 182 4.75 -8.17 -10.82
C SER A 182 4.64 -9.68 -10.53
N SER A 183 4.94 -10.50 -11.54
CA SER A 183 5.08 -11.96 -11.41
C SER A 183 6.40 -12.39 -10.77
N GLU A 184 7.42 -11.54 -10.84
CA GLU A 184 8.72 -11.75 -10.20
C GLU A 184 8.81 -10.94 -8.91
N THR A 185 9.54 -11.46 -7.93
CA THR A 185 10.13 -10.67 -6.84
C THR A 185 11.07 -9.67 -7.53
N ARG A 186 10.54 -8.54 -7.99
CA ARG A 186 11.35 -7.43 -8.50
C ARG A 186 11.99 -6.78 -7.29
N GLU A 187 13.10 -7.37 -6.90
CA GLU A 187 14.05 -6.89 -5.89
C GLU A 187 14.61 -5.54 -6.38
N GLY A 188 14.43 -4.48 -5.58
CA GLY A 188 15.05 -3.19 -5.79
C GLY A 188 14.28 -2.23 -6.70
N LEU A 189 13.26 -1.55 -6.15
CA LEU A 189 12.64 -0.43 -6.85
C LEU A 189 12.53 0.81 -5.96
N PHE A 190 13.10 1.91 -6.45
CA PHE A 190 13.24 3.18 -5.73
C PHE A 190 12.05 4.08 -5.92
N MET A 191 11.48 4.56 -4.82
CA MET A 191 10.51 5.63 -4.88
C MET A 191 10.63 6.63 -3.74
N VAL A 192 10.54 7.89 -4.14
CA VAL A 192 10.30 9.05 -3.29
C VAL A 192 8.78 9.20 -3.17
N PHE A 193 8.28 9.23 -1.93
CA PHE A 193 6.86 9.33 -1.62
C PHE A 193 6.26 10.64 -2.14
N GLY A 194 5.43 10.55 -3.17
CA GLY A 194 4.53 11.63 -3.59
C GLY A 194 3.16 11.43 -2.95
N ALA A 195 2.80 12.32 -2.02
CA ALA A 195 1.46 12.57 -1.48
C ALA A 195 0.52 11.35 -1.24
N SER A 196 0.57 10.81 -0.01
CA SER A 196 -0.40 9.87 0.64
C SER A 196 -0.55 8.47 0.03
N PRO A 197 -0.97 7.47 0.83
CA PRO A 197 -0.73 7.17 2.26
C PRO A 197 0.28 6.03 2.50
N GLN A 198 0.67 5.85 3.76
CA GLN A 198 1.59 4.81 4.22
C GLN A 198 1.04 4.11 5.48
N ILE A 199 0.78 2.82 5.40
CA ILE A 199 0.43 1.98 6.56
C ILE A 199 1.67 1.21 6.98
N PHE A 200 2.05 1.29 8.25
CA PHE A 200 3.20 0.60 8.86
C PHE A 200 2.71 -0.39 9.88
N TRP A 201 3.21 -1.62 9.89
CA TRP A 201 2.79 -2.60 10.89
C TRP A 201 3.86 -2.76 11.95
N TYR A 202 3.47 -2.89 13.21
CA TYR A 202 4.41 -3.10 14.30
C TYR A 202 3.95 -4.22 15.21
N ARG A 203 4.89 -4.82 15.93
CA ARG A 203 4.60 -5.74 17.02
C ARG A 203 4.37 -5.00 18.32
#